data_AF-A0A520M9C8-F1
#
_entry.id   AF-A0A520M9C8-F1
#
_cell.length_a   1.000
_cell.length_b   1.000
_cell.length_c   1.000
_cell.angle_alpha   90.00
_cell.angle_beta   90.00
_cell.angle_gamma   90.00
#
_symmetry.space_group_name_H-M   'P 1'
#
loop_
_entity.id
_entity.type
_entity.pdbx_description
1 polymer ?
#
loop_
_entity_poly.entity_id
_entity_poly.type
_entity_poly.pdbx_seq_one_letter_code
_entity_poly.pdbx_strand_id
1 'polypeptide(L)'
;MKTFKKDLMDAINLLANIESRLQINFLNPNEKAVFYSIVMKENQDQKCIISDVIKMSKLSRSTVFKTLKLLQSKNLISLHQSAIDKREFNIQVEV
;
A
#
# COMPACT_ATOMS: atom_id res chain seq x y z
N MET A 1 -16.44 31.13 4.09
CA MET A 1 -15.60 30.26 3.23
C MET A 1 -14.71 29.42 4.13
N LYS A 2 -14.72 28.09 4.01
CA LYS A 2 -13.62 27.31 4.57
C LYS A 2 -12.34 27.77 3.87
N THR A 3 -11.31 28.05 4.64
CA THR A 3 -10.00 28.39 4.07
C THR A 3 -9.39 27.11 3.53
N PHE A 4 -8.65 27.19 2.42
CA PHE A 4 -7.91 26.05 1.87
C PHE A 4 -7.14 25.26 2.95
N LYS A 5 -6.56 25.97 3.93
CA LYS A 5 -5.87 25.39 5.09
C LYS A 5 -6.80 24.52 5.96
N LYS A 6 -8.04 24.95 6.18
CA LYS A 6 -9.03 24.20 6.97
C LYS A 6 -9.47 22.94 6.23
N ASP A 7 -9.73 23.04 4.91
CA ASP A 7 -10.10 21.87 4.11
C ASP A 7 -8.97 20.83 4.06
N LEU A 8 -7.73 21.27 3.92
CA LEU A 8 -6.57 20.38 3.97
C LEU A 8 -6.42 19.70 5.35
N MET A 9 -6.63 20.45 6.44
CA MET A 9 -6.58 19.91 7.79
C MET A 9 -7.69 18.88 8.05
N ASP A 10 -8.91 19.17 7.60
CA ASP A 10 -10.05 18.25 7.69
C ASP A 10 -9.75 16.93 6.94
N ALA A 11 -9.18 17.00 5.74
CA ALA A 11 -8.79 15.84 4.95
C ALA A 11 -7.68 14.99 5.61
N ILE A 12 -6.65 15.64 6.17
CA ILE A 12 -5.57 14.94 6.90
C ILE A 12 -6.13 14.22 8.12
N ASN A 13 -7.00 14.86 8.89
CA ASN A 13 -7.63 14.24 10.06
C ASN A 13 -8.50 13.05 9.67
N LEU A 14 -9.27 13.16 8.58
CA LEU A 14 -10.08 12.06 8.07
C LEU A 14 -9.21 10.87 7.66
N LEU A 15 -8.10 11.11 6.95
CA LEU A 15 -7.16 10.05 6.58
C LEU A 15 -6.56 9.38 7.82
N ALA A 16 -6.08 10.16 8.79
CA ALA A 16 -5.51 9.62 10.03
C ALA A 16 -6.51 8.77 10.83
N ASN A 17 -7.77 9.19 10.89
CA ASN A 17 -8.83 8.43 11.54
C ASN A 17 -9.12 7.11 10.82
N ILE A 18 -9.12 7.10 9.48
CA ILE A 18 -9.28 5.87 8.69
C ILE A 18 -8.09 4.94 8.92
N GLU A 19 -6.86 5.46 8.85
CA GLU A 19 -5.64 4.69 9.12
C GLU A 19 -5.66 4.04 10.51
N SER A 20 -6.12 4.78 11.54
CA SER A 20 -6.24 4.25 12.90
C SER A 20 -7.32 3.18 13.01
N ARG A 21 -8.48 3.35 12.36
CA ARG A 21 -9.57 2.36 12.34
C ARG A 21 -9.15 1.06 11.65
N LEU A 22 -8.37 1.16 10.57
CA LEU A 22 -7.79 0.02 9.85
C LEU A 22 -6.55 -0.54 10.56
N GLN A 23 -6.13 0.05 11.69
CA GLN A 23 -4.94 -0.32 12.44
C GLN A 23 -3.65 -0.29 11.60
N ILE A 24 -3.53 0.61 10.62
CA ILE A 24 -2.34 0.79 9.78
C ILE A 24 -1.57 2.08 10.07
N ASN A 25 -1.96 2.83 11.10
CA ASN A 25 -1.32 4.07 11.50
C ASN A 25 0.14 3.90 11.97
N PHE A 26 0.56 2.68 12.31
CA PHE A 26 1.94 2.35 12.68
C PHE A 26 2.87 2.23 11.47
N LEU A 27 2.35 2.21 10.23
CA LEU A 27 3.16 2.10 9.02
C LEU A 27 3.97 3.38 8.79
N ASN A 28 5.26 3.21 8.48
CA ASN A 28 6.13 4.31 8.09
C ASN A 28 5.81 4.82 6.66
N PRO A 29 6.36 5.96 6.22
CA PRO A 29 6.03 6.53 4.91
C PRO A 29 6.26 5.59 3.71
N ASN A 30 7.31 4.76 3.74
CA ASN A 30 7.58 3.81 2.66
C ASN A 30 6.60 2.64 2.69
N GLU A 31 6.28 2.15 3.89
CA GLU A 31 5.25 1.12 4.09
C GLU A 31 3.88 1.60 3.60
N LYS A 32 3.48 2.83 3.95
CA LYS A 32 2.25 3.46 3.46
C LYS A 32 2.25 3.61 1.94
N ALA A 33 3.35 4.10 1.35
CA ALA A 33 3.46 4.26 -0.10
C ALA A 33 3.26 2.92 -0.85
N VAL A 34 3.87 1.85 -0.35
CA VAL A 34 3.69 0.49 -0.91
C VAL A 34 2.27 -0.01 -0.68
N PHE A 35 1.76 0.06 0.56
CA PHE A 35 0.44 -0.44 0.91
C PHE A 35 -0.68 0.26 0.13
N TYR A 36 -0.64 1.59 0.04
CA TYR A 36 -1.61 2.36 -0.75
C TYR A 36 -1.51 2.07 -2.24
N SER A 37 -0.32 1.80 -2.76
CA SER A 37 -0.17 1.38 -4.16
C SER A 37 -0.88 0.06 -4.44
N ILE A 38 -0.80 -0.90 -3.51
CA ILE A 38 -1.49 -2.19 -3.62
C ILE A 38 -3.01 -1.98 -3.58
N VAL A 39 -3.53 -1.30 -2.55
CA VAL A 39 -4.97 -1.04 -2.40
C VAL A 39 -5.55 -0.30 -3.60
N MET A 40 -4.84 0.73 -4.09
CA MET A 40 -5.26 1.46 -5.29
C MET A 40 -5.26 0.56 -6.53
N LYS A 41 -4.25 -0.29 -6.69
CA LYS A 41 -4.16 -1.20 -7.83
C LYS A 41 -5.26 -2.26 -7.79
N GLU A 42 -5.49 -2.90 -6.65
CA GLU A 42 -6.56 -3.89 -6.47
C GLU A 42 -7.95 -3.32 -6.74
N ASN A 43 -8.18 -2.05 -6.35
CA ASN A 43 -9.44 -1.37 -6.62
C ASN A 43 -9.62 -0.99 -8.11
N GLN A 44 -8.51 -0.83 -8.87
CA GLN A 44 -8.56 -0.59 -10.31
C GLN A 44 -8.67 -1.89 -11.12
N ASP A 45 -7.90 -2.89 -10.71
CA ASP A 45 -7.76 -4.20 -11.36
C ASP A 45 -7.74 -5.27 -10.27
N GLN A 46 -8.52 -6.36 -10.41
CA GLN A 46 -8.55 -7.47 -9.44
C GLN A 46 -7.21 -8.22 -9.25
N LYS A 47 -6.13 -7.78 -9.91
CA LYS A 47 -4.80 -8.40 -9.83
C LYS A 47 -3.76 -7.30 -9.61
N CYS A 48 -2.98 -7.43 -8.53
CA CYS A 48 -1.83 -6.60 -8.26
C CYS A 48 -0.55 -7.46 -8.33
N ILE A 49 0.40 -7.08 -9.19
CA ILE A 49 1.74 -7.69 -9.21
C ILE A 49 2.81 -6.73 -8.72
N ILE A 50 3.96 -7.25 -8.31
CA ILE A 50 5.04 -6.43 -7.76
C ILE A 50 5.54 -5.34 -8.73
N SER A 51 5.54 -5.60 -10.03
CA SER A 51 5.92 -4.58 -11.02
C SER A 51 4.97 -3.37 -11.03
N ASP A 52 3.67 -3.57 -10.75
CA ASP A 52 2.72 -2.45 -10.59
C ASP A 52 3.05 -1.62 -9.36
N VAL A 53 3.34 -2.29 -8.24
CA VAL A 53 3.69 -1.64 -6.97
C VAL A 53 4.96 -0.81 -7.12
N ILE A 54 5.99 -1.35 -7.79
CA ILE A 54 7.24 -0.60 -8.08
C ILE A 54 6.94 0.67 -8.86
N LYS A 55 6.09 0.58 -9.89
CA LYS A 55 5.73 1.72 -10.74
C LYS A 55 4.92 2.77 -9.97
N MET A 56 3.96 2.35 -9.17
CA MET A 56 3.05 3.26 -8.45
C MET A 56 3.71 3.90 -7.22
N SER A 57 4.48 3.15 -6.45
CA SER A 57 5.09 3.64 -5.21
C SER A 57 6.30 4.55 -5.47
N LYS A 58 6.86 4.53 -6.70
CA LYS A 58 8.09 5.24 -7.09
C LYS A 58 9.30 4.91 -6.22
N LEU A 59 9.32 3.71 -5.63
CA LEU A 59 10.42 3.22 -4.81
C LEU A 59 11.28 2.22 -5.60
N SER A 60 12.53 2.03 -5.15
CA SER A 60 13.39 1.01 -5.75
C SER A 60 12.80 -0.39 -5.56
N ARG A 61 13.08 -1.30 -6.50
CA ARG A 61 12.68 -2.72 -6.40
C ARG A 61 13.09 -3.35 -5.07
N SER A 62 14.32 -3.11 -4.62
CA SER A 62 14.83 -3.63 -3.33
C SER A 62 14.06 -3.08 -2.13
N THR A 63 13.69 -1.80 -2.15
CA THR A 63 12.86 -1.20 -1.10
C THR A 63 11.47 -1.84 -1.10
N VAL A 64 10.83 -1.96 -2.27
CA VAL A 64 9.50 -2.56 -2.38
C VAL A 64 9.51 -4.00 -1.87
N PHE A 65 10.48 -4.82 -2.26
CA PHE A 65 10.58 -6.20 -1.78
C PHE A 65 10.69 -6.30 -0.25
N LYS A 66 11.58 -5.51 0.36
CA LYS A 66 11.73 -5.47 1.82
C LYS A 66 10.43 -5.06 2.50
N THR A 67 9.79 -4.01 1.98
CA THR A 67 8.52 -3.50 2.50
C THR A 67 7.39 -4.51 2.37
N LEU A 68 7.25 -5.20 1.23
CA LEU A 68 6.24 -6.25 1.05
C LEU A 68 6.42 -7.38 2.08
N LYS A 69 7.66 -7.76 2.39
CA LYS A 69 7.93 -8.75 3.44
C LYS A 69 7.57 -8.27 4.84
N LEU A 70 7.76 -6.99 5.15
CA LEU A 70 7.32 -6.39 6.41
C LEU A 70 5.78 -6.33 6.49
N LEU A 71 5.10 -5.94 5.41
CA LEU A 71 3.63 -5.92 5.36
C LEU A 71 3.06 -7.34 5.49
N GLN A 72 3.69 -8.34 4.86
CA GLN A 72 3.33 -9.75 5.01
C GLN A 72 3.51 -10.23 6.46
N SER A 73 4.60 -9.86 7.15
CA SER A 73 4.81 -10.25 8.55
C SER A 73 3.85 -9.56 9.53
N LYS A 74 3.18 -8.50 9.07
CA LYS A 74 2.12 -7.79 9.80
C LYS A 74 0.72 -8.30 9.47
N ASN A 75 0.60 -9.36 8.65
CA ASN A 75 -0.66 -9.92 8.17
C ASN A 75 -1.56 -8.88 7.46
N LEU A 76 -0.96 -7.91 6.76
CA LEU A 76 -1.71 -6.92 5.98
C LEU A 76 -1.88 -7.33 4.51
N ILE A 77 -1.01 -8.23 4.03
CA ILE A 77 -1.01 -8.71 2.65
C ILE A 77 -0.57 -10.17 2.58
N SER A 78 -1.05 -10.85 1.54
CA SER A 78 -0.53 -12.14 1.09
C SER A 78 0.38 -11.95 -0.13
N LEU A 79 1.40 -12.81 -0.24
CA LEU A 79 2.30 -12.85 -1.40
C LEU A 79 2.28 -14.26 -1.99
N HIS A 80 1.83 -14.38 -3.23
CA HIS A 80 1.83 -15.62 -3.99
C HIS A 80 2.78 -15.48 -5.17
N GLN A 81 3.83 -16.30 -5.22
CA GLN A 81 4.74 -16.30 -6.36
C GLN A 81 3.99 -16.71 -7.63
N SER A 82 4.20 -15.99 -8.72
CA SER A 82 3.56 -16.33 -9.99
C SER A 82 4.08 -17.67 -10.51
N ALA A 83 3.16 -18.50 -11.01
CA ALA A 83 3.48 -19.80 -11.61
C ALA A 83 4.17 -19.66 -12.98
N ILE A 84 3.98 -18.51 -13.65
CA ILE A 84 4.48 -18.25 -15.01
C ILE A 84 5.82 -17.51 -14.97
N ASP A 85 5.93 -16.47 -14.14
CA ASP A 85 7.16 -15.71 -13.94
C ASP A 85 7.55 -15.69 -12.45
N LYS A 86 8.58 -16.45 -12.11
CA LYS A 86 9.09 -16.55 -10.72
C LYS A 86 9.62 -15.22 -10.17
N ARG A 87 9.86 -14.22 -11.02
CA ARG A 87 10.28 -12.86 -10.62
C ARG A 87 9.11 -11.97 -10.21
N GLU A 88 7.89 -12.36 -10.55
CA GLU A 88 6.65 -11.68 -10.20
C GLU A 88 5.99 -12.35 -8.99
N PHE A 89 5.38 -11.50 -8.16
CA PHE A 89 4.55 -11.92 -7.04
C PHE A 89 3.18 -11.29 -7.24
N ASN A 90 2.15 -12.13 -7.16
CA ASN A 90 0.78 -11.67 -6.98
C ASN A 90 0.62 -11.26 -5.52
N ILE A 91 0.02 -10.10 -5.32
CA ILE A 91 -0.12 -9.46 -4.02
C ILE A 91 -1.62 -9.30 -3.79
N GLN A 92 -2.08 -9.70 -2.61
CA GLN A 92 -3.46 -9.47 -2.19
C GLN A 92 -3.50 -8.83 -0.82
N VAL A 93 -4.44 -7.90 -0.60
CA VAL A 93 -4.64 -7.31 0.72
C VAL A 93 -5.43 -8.26 1.60
N GLU A 94 -4.94 -8.46 2.83
CA GLU A 94 -5.64 -9.19 3.90
C GLU A 94 -6.15 -8.16 4.90
N VAL A 95 -7.36 -7.64 4.72
CA VAL A 95 -8.09 -6.85 5.75
C VAL A 95 -9.47 -7.44 5.99
#